data_AF-Q15573-F1
#
_entry.id   AF-Q15573-F1
#
_cell.length_a   1.000
_cell.length_b   1.000
_cell.length_c   1.000
_cell.angle_alpha   90.00
_cell.angle_beta   90.00
_cell.angle_gamma   90.00
#
_symmetry.space_group_name_H-M   'P 1'
#
loop_
_entity.id
_entity.type
_entity.pdbx_description
1 polymer ?
#
loop_
_entity_poly.entity_id
_entity_poly.type
_entity_poly.pdbx_seq_one_letter_code
_entity_poly.pdbx_strand_id
1 'polypeptide(L)'
;MSDFSEELKGPVTDDEEVETSVLSGAGMHFPWLQTYVETVAIGGKRRKDFAQTTSACLSFIQEALLKHQWQQAAEYMYSYFQTLEDSDSYKRQAAPEIIWKLGSEILFYHPKSNMESFNTFANRMKNIGVMNYLKISLQHALYLLHHGMLKDAKRNLSEAETWRHGENTSSREILINLIQAYKGLLQYYTWSEKKMELSKLDKDDYAYNAVAQDVFNHSWKTSANISALIKIPGVWDPFVKSYVEMLEFYGDRDGAQEVLTNYAYDEKFPSNPNAHIYLYNFLKRQKAPRSKLISVLKILYQIVPSHKLMLEFHTLLRKSEKEEHRKLGLEVLFGVLDFAGCTKNITAWKYLAKYLKNILMGNHLAWVQEEWNSRKNWWPGFHFSYFWAKSDWKEDTALACEKAFVAGLLLGKGCRYFRYILKQDHQILGKKIKRMKRSVKKYSIVNPRL
;
A
#
# COMPACT_ATOMS: atom_id res chain seq x y z
N MET A 1 -25.67 -28.43 75.45
CA MET A 1 -24.54 -29.06 76.14
C MET A 1 -23.37 -29.12 75.18
N SER A 2 -22.16 -28.91 75.71
CA SER A 2 -20.83 -29.07 75.08
C SER A 2 -20.47 -27.97 74.08
N ASP A 3 -19.69 -26.93 74.45
CA ASP A 3 -18.34 -26.85 75.04
C ASP A 3 -17.21 -27.39 74.16
N PHE A 4 -16.31 -26.44 73.86
CA PHE A 4 -14.85 -26.48 73.80
C PHE A 4 -14.14 -27.40 72.79
N SER A 5 -13.38 -26.73 71.90
CA SER A 5 -11.92 -26.82 71.72
C SER A 5 -11.59 -26.18 70.37
N GLU A 6 -11.30 -24.87 70.32
CA GLU A 6 -9.95 -24.29 70.41
C GLU A 6 -8.86 -25.05 69.63
N GLU A 7 -8.43 -24.39 68.56
CA GLU A 7 -7.06 -24.21 68.09
C GLU A 7 -6.11 -25.41 68.14
N LEU A 8 -5.67 -25.87 66.97
CA LEU A 8 -4.24 -25.87 66.61
C LEU A 8 -3.99 -26.50 65.22
N LYS A 9 -3.11 -25.82 64.48
CA LYS A 9 -2.18 -26.37 63.47
C LYS A 9 -2.72 -26.62 62.05
N GLY A 10 -2.56 -25.57 61.24
CA GLY A 10 -1.62 -25.51 60.12
C GLY A 10 -1.56 -26.70 59.14
N PRO A 11 -1.87 -26.50 57.85
CA PRO A 11 -1.50 -27.44 56.82
C PRO A 11 -0.03 -27.25 56.43
N VAL A 12 0.67 -28.37 56.53
CA VAL A 12 1.99 -28.69 56.00
C VAL A 12 1.97 -28.67 54.46
N THR A 13 3.17 -28.52 53.95
CA THR A 13 3.66 -28.47 52.57
C THR A 13 3.25 -29.63 51.66
N ASP A 14 3.54 -29.37 50.38
CA ASP A 14 3.75 -30.29 49.26
C ASP A 14 2.48 -30.73 48.52
N ASP A 15 2.26 -30.14 47.34
CA ASP A 15 2.38 -30.92 46.11
C ASP A 15 2.31 -30.03 44.84
N GLU A 16 3.23 -30.35 43.92
CA GLU A 16 3.17 -30.21 42.46
C GLU A 16 3.51 -28.86 41.80
N GLU A 17 4.81 -28.66 41.62
CA GLU A 17 5.39 -28.20 40.35
C GLU A 17 5.01 -29.14 39.18
N VAL A 18 5.10 -28.62 37.95
CA VAL A 18 4.83 -29.22 36.60
C VAL A 18 3.57 -28.56 36.00
N GLU A 19 3.60 -27.77 34.92
CA GLU A 19 4.48 -27.80 33.76
C GLU A 19 4.53 -26.44 33.05
N THR A 20 5.74 -26.03 32.68
CA THR A 20 6.08 -24.91 31.82
C THR A 20 5.70 -25.20 30.36
N SER A 21 4.49 -24.85 29.94
CA SER A 21 4.19 -24.77 28.50
C SER A 21 4.58 -23.38 27.95
N VAL A 22 5.86 -23.26 27.63
CA VAL A 22 6.43 -22.21 26.77
C VAL A 22 5.84 -22.36 25.37
N LEU A 23 4.80 -21.59 25.04
CA LEU A 23 4.45 -21.32 23.65
C LEU A 23 5.05 -19.98 23.25
N SER A 24 6.28 -20.07 22.75
CA SER A 24 7.00 -19.06 21.99
C SER A 24 6.28 -18.76 20.66
N GLY A 25 5.14 -18.06 20.74
CA GLY A 25 4.57 -17.39 19.59
C GLY A 25 5.32 -16.09 19.36
N ALA A 26 6.04 -15.97 18.25
CA ALA A 26 6.70 -14.74 17.80
C ALA A 26 5.66 -13.61 17.65
N GLY A 27 5.36 -12.93 18.74
CA GLY A 27 4.45 -11.79 18.78
C GLY A 27 5.06 -10.62 18.03
N MET A 28 4.23 -9.90 17.28
CA MET A 28 4.63 -8.66 16.62
C MET A 28 5.17 -7.68 17.68
N HIS A 29 6.45 -7.38 17.57
CA HIS A 29 7.17 -6.45 18.42
C HIS A 29 6.87 -5.01 17.97
N PHE A 30 6.08 -4.28 18.76
CA PHE A 30 5.84 -2.85 18.55
C PHE A 30 6.73 -2.04 19.51
N PRO A 31 7.81 -1.39 19.02
CA PRO A 31 8.80 -0.72 19.88
C PRO A 31 8.20 0.38 20.76
N TRP A 32 7.17 1.09 20.28
CA TRP A 32 6.50 2.14 21.07
C TRP A 32 5.61 1.59 22.19
N LEU A 33 5.20 0.31 22.12
CA LEU A 33 4.29 -0.31 23.08
C LEU A 33 5.07 -0.85 24.29
N GLN A 34 6.27 -1.38 24.06
CA GLN A 34 7.13 -1.93 25.12
C GLN A 34 7.66 -0.83 26.05
N THR A 35 7.92 0.38 25.54
CA THR A 35 8.36 1.52 26.36
C THR A 35 7.31 1.92 27.41
N TYR A 36 6.02 1.73 27.15
CA TYR A 36 4.95 2.04 28.13
C TYR A 36 4.69 0.91 29.12
N VAL A 37 4.98 -0.34 28.76
CA VAL A 37 4.76 -1.52 29.62
C VAL A 37 5.82 -1.60 30.73
N GLU A 38 7.07 -1.23 30.45
CA GLU A 38 8.19 -1.41 31.39
C GLU A 38 8.26 -0.36 32.51
N THR A 39 7.59 0.80 32.39
CA THR A 39 7.70 1.88 33.41
C THR A 39 6.76 1.71 34.62
N VAL A 40 5.92 0.67 34.68
CA VAL A 40 4.74 0.65 35.59
C VAL A 40 4.91 -0.23 36.85
N ALA A 41 6.05 -0.90 37.06
CA ALA A 41 6.26 -1.70 38.27
C ALA A 41 6.95 -0.89 39.39
N ILE A 42 6.21 -0.28 40.35
CA ILE A 42 6.60 -0.02 41.77
C ILE A 42 5.44 0.67 42.58
N GLY A 43 5.31 0.38 43.89
CA GLY A 43 4.44 0.92 45.02
C GLY A 43 3.31 1.96 44.78
N GLY A 44 2.03 1.80 45.15
CA GLY A 44 1.44 1.82 46.53
C GLY A 44 -0.11 2.09 46.55
N LYS A 45 -0.90 1.02 46.69
CA LYS A 45 -2.22 0.75 47.37
C LYS A 45 -3.55 1.56 47.31
N ARG A 46 -3.77 2.55 46.43
CA ARG A 46 -5.15 2.88 45.95
C ARG A 46 -5.17 3.36 44.50
N ARG A 47 -4.16 4.17 44.16
CA ARG A 47 -3.84 4.54 42.78
C ARG A 47 -3.45 3.35 41.91
N LYS A 48 -2.84 2.31 42.52
CA LYS A 48 -2.48 1.08 41.84
C LYS A 48 -3.70 0.38 41.26
N ASP A 49 -4.80 0.27 42.01
CA ASP A 49 -5.95 -0.52 41.59
C ASP A 49 -6.66 0.12 40.39
N PHE A 50 -6.85 1.45 40.39
CA PHE A 50 -7.42 2.17 39.25
C PHE A 50 -6.53 2.09 38.00
N ALA A 51 -5.23 2.36 38.15
CA ALA A 51 -4.27 2.28 37.05
C ALA A 51 -4.13 0.86 36.50
N GLN A 52 -4.18 -0.17 37.35
CA GLN A 52 -4.17 -1.57 36.96
C GLN A 52 -5.46 -1.95 36.24
N THR A 53 -6.61 -1.52 36.74
CA THR A 53 -7.92 -1.81 36.14
C THR A 53 -8.03 -1.18 34.75
N THR A 54 -7.69 0.11 34.61
CA THR A 54 -7.71 0.81 33.31
C THR A 54 -6.70 0.22 32.32
N SER A 55 -5.51 -0.16 32.79
CA SER A 55 -4.51 -0.86 31.98
C SER A 55 -5.01 -2.23 31.52
N ALA A 56 -5.61 -3.02 32.42
CA ALA A 56 -6.19 -4.31 32.08
C ALA A 56 -7.36 -4.18 31.08
N CYS A 57 -8.24 -3.19 31.27
CA CYS A 57 -9.31 -2.89 30.32
C CYS A 57 -8.74 -2.56 28.93
N LEU A 58 -7.68 -1.75 28.86
CA LEU A 58 -7.03 -1.43 27.59
C LEU A 58 -6.47 -2.70 26.90
N SER A 59 -5.80 -3.58 27.65
CA SER A 59 -5.32 -4.86 27.14
C SER A 59 -6.45 -5.75 26.62
N PHE A 60 -7.57 -5.85 27.34
CA PHE A 60 -8.73 -6.62 26.90
C PHE A 60 -9.39 -6.03 25.64
N ILE A 61 -9.47 -4.69 25.52
CA ILE A 61 -9.94 -4.04 24.30
C ILE A 61 -9.04 -4.42 23.13
N GLN A 62 -7.72 -4.33 23.30
CA GLN A 62 -6.75 -4.66 22.24
C GLN A 62 -6.87 -6.12 21.79
N GLU A 63 -6.96 -7.05 22.73
CA GLU A 63 -7.14 -8.47 22.43
C GLU A 63 -8.46 -8.71 21.68
N ALA A 64 -9.55 -8.10 22.12
CA ALA A 64 -10.85 -8.19 21.45
C ALA A 64 -10.80 -7.62 20.02
N LEU A 65 -10.12 -6.49 19.80
CA LEU A 65 -9.94 -5.90 18.47
C LEU A 65 -9.14 -6.81 17.53
N LEU A 66 -8.05 -7.42 18.02
CA LEU A 66 -7.24 -8.38 17.26
C LEU A 66 -8.02 -9.65 16.88
N LYS A 67 -9.00 -10.03 17.70
CA LYS A 67 -9.89 -11.18 17.45
C LYS A 67 -11.20 -10.79 16.73
N HIS A 68 -11.35 -9.53 16.30
CA HIS A 68 -12.59 -9.00 15.69
C HIS A 68 -13.85 -9.16 16.57
N GLN A 69 -13.70 -9.15 17.89
CA GLN A 69 -14.78 -9.27 18.88
C GLN A 69 -15.32 -7.89 19.28
N TRP A 70 -15.96 -7.20 18.33
CA TRP A 70 -16.35 -5.78 18.47
C TRP A 70 -17.32 -5.49 19.62
N GLN A 71 -18.27 -6.39 19.90
CA GLN A 71 -19.22 -6.26 21.01
C GLN A 71 -18.50 -6.30 22.37
N GLN A 72 -17.56 -7.23 22.56
CA GLN A 72 -16.75 -7.32 23.78
C GLN A 72 -15.82 -6.11 23.92
N ALA A 73 -15.19 -5.67 22.82
CA ALA A 73 -14.38 -4.44 22.82
C ALA A 73 -15.20 -3.22 23.28
N ALA A 74 -16.47 -3.10 22.85
CA ALA A 74 -17.37 -2.03 23.28
C ALA A 74 -17.71 -2.12 24.78
N GLU A 75 -17.91 -3.32 25.32
CA GLU A 75 -18.18 -3.55 26.75
C GLU A 75 -16.99 -3.13 27.62
N TYR A 76 -15.77 -3.53 27.24
CA TYR A 76 -14.56 -3.09 27.96
C TYR A 76 -14.32 -1.57 27.82
N MET A 77 -14.66 -1.00 26.66
CA MET A 77 -14.56 0.44 26.43
C MET A 77 -15.42 1.26 27.40
N TYR A 78 -16.60 0.74 27.78
CA TYR A 78 -17.47 1.38 28.76
C TYR A 78 -16.72 1.65 30.08
N SER A 79 -16.02 0.64 30.60
CA SER A 79 -15.20 0.77 31.81
C SER A 79 -13.97 1.65 31.57
N TYR A 80 -13.37 1.58 30.37
CA TYR A 80 -12.18 2.38 30.07
C TYR A 80 -12.44 3.89 30.08
N PHE A 81 -13.65 4.37 29.76
CA PHE A 81 -13.98 5.80 29.80
C PHE A 81 -13.68 6.48 31.16
N GLN A 82 -13.66 5.71 32.26
CA GLN A 82 -13.29 6.20 33.58
C GLN A 82 -11.89 6.87 33.61
N THR A 83 -10.99 6.52 32.68
CA THR A 83 -9.67 7.16 32.57
C THR A 83 -9.74 8.67 32.29
N LEU A 84 -10.88 9.19 31.81
CA LEU A 84 -11.10 10.64 31.64
C LEU A 84 -11.19 11.38 32.98
N GLU A 85 -11.49 10.66 34.06
CA GLU A 85 -11.58 11.15 35.43
C GLU A 85 -10.29 10.89 36.24
N ASP A 86 -9.24 10.37 35.61
CA ASP A 86 -7.99 10.05 36.31
C ASP A 86 -7.36 11.31 36.96
N SER A 87 -6.90 11.14 38.19
CA SER A 87 -6.13 12.15 38.92
C SER A 87 -4.73 12.39 38.33
N ASP A 88 -4.17 11.41 37.61
CA ASP A 88 -2.91 11.52 36.89
C ASP A 88 -3.09 12.40 35.64
N SER A 89 -2.45 13.57 35.64
CA SER A 89 -2.55 14.55 34.57
C SER A 89 -2.09 14.00 33.22
N TYR A 90 -1.07 13.14 33.19
CA TYR A 90 -0.52 12.63 31.94
C TYR A 90 -1.47 11.62 31.29
N LYS A 91 -1.96 10.64 32.07
CA LYS A 91 -2.92 9.64 31.57
C LYS A 91 -4.23 10.29 31.16
N ARG A 92 -4.73 11.23 31.96
CA ARG A 92 -5.94 12.00 31.64
C ARG A 92 -5.79 12.83 30.37
N GLN A 93 -4.61 13.37 30.08
CA GLN A 93 -4.35 14.13 28.85
C GLN A 93 -4.29 13.23 27.60
N ALA A 94 -3.74 12.01 27.70
CA ALA A 94 -3.66 11.07 26.59
C ALA A 94 -4.98 10.33 26.31
N ALA A 95 -5.81 10.16 27.35
CA ALA A 95 -7.05 9.40 27.30
C ALA A 95 -8.01 9.75 26.15
N PRO A 96 -8.34 11.04 25.86
CA PRO A 96 -9.24 11.37 24.77
C PRO A 96 -8.76 10.87 23.40
N GLU A 97 -7.45 10.85 23.15
CA GLU A 97 -6.91 10.36 21.88
C GLU A 97 -7.09 8.84 21.75
N ILE A 98 -6.78 8.11 22.81
CA ILE A 98 -6.92 6.64 22.86
C ILE A 98 -8.40 6.26 22.69
N ILE A 99 -9.27 6.90 23.47
CA ILE A 99 -10.71 6.65 23.44
C ILE A 99 -11.29 6.91 22.06
N TRP A 100 -10.94 8.03 21.43
CA TRP A 100 -11.44 8.36 20.10
C TRP A 100 -10.99 7.33 19.05
N LYS A 101 -9.71 6.94 19.04
CA LYS A 101 -9.17 5.98 18.08
C LYS A 101 -9.84 4.62 18.21
N LEU A 102 -9.85 4.05 19.43
CA LEU A 102 -10.45 2.74 19.68
C LEU A 102 -11.97 2.78 19.49
N GLY A 103 -12.65 3.81 19.99
CA GLY A 103 -14.10 3.92 19.92
C GLY A 103 -14.61 4.10 18.50
N SER A 104 -13.88 4.85 17.66
CA SER A 104 -14.21 5.00 16.24
C SER A 104 -14.06 3.67 15.50
N GLU A 105 -12.99 2.91 15.77
CA GLU A 105 -12.77 1.59 15.16
C GLU A 105 -13.86 0.60 15.58
N ILE A 106 -14.16 0.53 16.88
CA ILE A 106 -15.22 -0.32 17.42
C ILE A 106 -16.55 0.03 16.74
N LEU A 107 -16.95 1.31 16.76
CA LEU A 107 -18.22 1.73 16.16
C LEU A 107 -18.26 1.56 14.65
N PHE A 108 -17.12 1.56 13.95
CA PHE A 108 -17.09 1.31 12.51
C PHE A 108 -17.53 -0.12 12.17
N TYR A 109 -17.10 -1.11 12.97
CA TYR A 109 -17.36 -2.53 12.69
C TYR A 109 -18.44 -3.17 13.58
N HIS A 110 -18.91 -2.47 14.60
CA HIS A 110 -19.86 -3.02 15.56
C HIS A 110 -21.23 -3.31 14.90
N PRO A 111 -21.79 -4.54 15.01
CA PRO A 111 -22.99 -4.94 14.28
C PRO A 111 -24.25 -4.09 14.55
N LYS A 112 -24.34 -3.49 15.74
CA LYS A 112 -25.46 -2.62 16.15
C LYS A 112 -25.17 -1.13 15.97
N SER A 113 -23.96 -0.79 15.52
CA SER A 113 -23.62 0.61 15.28
C SER A 113 -24.36 1.11 14.05
N ASN A 114 -24.78 2.37 14.13
CA ASN A 114 -25.42 3.09 13.05
C ASN A 114 -24.83 4.50 12.94
N MET A 115 -25.19 5.19 11.86
CA MET A 115 -24.66 6.53 11.58
C MET A 115 -24.91 7.53 12.72
N GLU A 116 -26.06 7.49 13.37
CA GLU A 116 -26.38 8.38 14.49
C GLU A 116 -25.46 8.14 15.70
N SER A 117 -25.23 6.88 16.05
CA SER A 117 -24.35 6.50 17.15
C SER A 117 -22.90 6.92 16.90
N PHE A 118 -22.39 6.73 15.67
CA PHE A 118 -21.06 7.19 15.28
C PHE A 118 -20.94 8.72 15.32
N ASN A 119 -21.91 9.43 14.74
CA ASN A 119 -21.90 10.89 14.69
C ASN A 119 -21.95 11.49 16.12
N THR A 120 -22.78 10.92 16.99
CA THR A 120 -22.88 11.31 18.40
C THR A 120 -21.56 11.10 19.12
N PHE A 121 -20.93 9.93 18.95
CA PHE A 121 -19.63 9.64 19.53
C PHE A 121 -18.55 10.61 19.04
N ALA A 122 -18.43 10.80 17.72
CA ALA A 122 -17.45 11.70 17.13
C ALA A 122 -17.62 13.14 17.64
N ASN A 123 -18.85 13.65 17.72
CA ASN A 123 -19.13 15.00 18.21
C ASN A 123 -18.79 15.16 19.70
N ARG A 124 -19.08 14.15 20.54
CA ARG A 124 -18.64 14.15 21.95
C ARG A 124 -17.12 14.17 22.06
N MET A 125 -16.43 13.33 21.29
CA MET A 125 -14.97 13.25 21.32
C MET A 125 -14.29 14.53 20.82
N LYS A 126 -14.86 15.22 19.83
CA LYS A 126 -14.37 16.55 19.40
C LYS A 126 -14.37 17.57 20.54
N ASN A 127 -15.42 17.55 21.38
CA ASN A 127 -15.58 18.49 22.49
C ASN A 127 -14.71 18.13 23.70
N ILE A 128 -14.59 16.83 24.02
CA ILE A 128 -13.74 16.33 25.11
C ILE A 128 -12.26 16.47 24.76
N GLY A 129 -11.90 16.09 23.53
CA GLY A 129 -10.54 16.14 22.99
C GLY A 129 -10.30 17.39 22.15
N VAL A 130 -10.48 18.59 22.71
CA VAL A 130 -10.30 19.90 22.03
C VAL A 130 -8.99 19.96 21.22
N MET A 131 -7.91 19.40 21.75
CA MET A 131 -6.59 19.33 21.10
C MET A 131 -6.55 18.42 19.86
N ASN A 132 -7.45 17.45 19.78
CA ASN A 132 -7.57 16.50 18.68
C ASN A 132 -8.73 16.81 17.73
N TYR A 133 -9.45 17.93 17.93
CA TYR A 133 -10.65 18.30 17.17
C TYR A 133 -10.47 18.16 15.65
N LEU A 134 -9.36 18.66 15.10
CA LEU A 134 -9.07 18.60 13.66
C LEU A 134 -8.86 17.17 13.16
N LYS A 135 -8.11 16.35 13.92
CA LYS A 135 -7.87 14.94 13.59
C LYS A 135 -9.17 14.13 13.63
N ILE A 136 -9.98 14.35 14.67
CA ILE A 136 -11.30 13.72 14.83
C ILE A 136 -12.22 14.11 13.68
N SER A 137 -12.23 15.40 13.33
CA SER A 137 -13.05 15.90 12.22
C SER A 137 -12.64 15.31 10.87
N LEU A 138 -11.35 15.09 10.63
CA LEU A 138 -10.87 14.40 9.44
C LEU A 138 -11.34 12.94 9.39
N GLN A 139 -11.17 12.17 10.46
CA GLN A 139 -11.65 10.77 10.48
C GLN A 139 -13.17 10.71 10.35
N HIS A 140 -13.90 11.62 11.00
CA HIS A 140 -15.35 11.70 10.87
C HIS A 140 -15.77 12.05 9.44
N ALA A 141 -15.07 12.96 8.76
CA ALA A 141 -15.31 13.23 7.34
C ALA A 141 -15.11 11.97 6.49
N LEU A 142 -14.03 11.22 6.72
CA LEU A 142 -13.76 9.95 6.00
C LEU A 142 -14.86 8.91 6.24
N TYR A 143 -15.35 8.77 7.47
CA TYR A 143 -16.50 7.92 7.79
C TYR A 143 -17.74 8.31 6.98
N LEU A 144 -18.07 9.60 6.96
CA LEU A 144 -19.22 10.12 6.22
C LEU A 144 -19.07 9.89 4.71
N LEU A 145 -17.86 10.07 4.16
CA LEU A 145 -17.56 9.78 2.76
C LEU A 145 -17.75 8.29 2.43
N HIS A 146 -17.31 7.39 3.30
CA HIS A 146 -17.47 5.94 3.12
C HIS A 146 -18.94 5.53 3.04
N HIS A 147 -19.83 6.27 3.70
CA HIS A 147 -21.28 6.05 3.71
C HIS A 147 -22.04 6.90 2.67
N GLY A 148 -21.34 7.58 1.75
CA GLY A 148 -21.97 8.38 0.69
C GLY A 148 -22.55 9.73 1.15
N MET A 149 -22.30 10.14 2.39
CA MET A 149 -22.86 11.37 2.99
C MET A 149 -22.02 12.61 2.64
N LEU A 150 -21.88 12.92 1.35
CA LEU A 150 -20.97 13.96 0.85
C LEU A 150 -21.27 15.35 1.42
N LYS A 151 -22.55 15.71 1.56
CA LYS A 151 -22.98 17.01 2.10
C LYS A 151 -22.61 17.17 3.58
N ASP A 152 -22.75 16.10 4.37
CA ASP A 152 -22.41 16.11 5.78
C ASP A 152 -20.90 16.13 5.99
N ALA A 153 -20.14 15.35 5.19
CA ALA A 153 -18.69 15.41 5.19
C ALA A 153 -18.18 16.83 4.89
N LYS A 154 -18.77 17.50 3.88
CA LYS A 154 -18.45 18.89 3.55
C LYS A 154 -18.76 19.84 4.70
N ARG A 155 -19.94 19.73 5.33
CA ARG A 155 -20.32 20.57 6.48
C ARG A 155 -19.35 20.40 7.64
N ASN A 156 -19.04 19.15 8.00
CA ASN A 156 -18.08 18.81 9.05
C ASN A 156 -16.68 19.38 8.79
N LEU A 157 -16.19 19.32 7.54
CA LEU A 157 -14.90 19.90 7.17
C LEU A 157 -14.92 21.44 7.21
N SER A 158 -16.01 22.08 6.79
CA SER A 158 -16.17 23.54 6.87
C SER A 158 -16.17 24.03 8.33
N GLU A 159 -16.85 23.33 9.23
CA GLU A 159 -16.81 23.63 10.67
C GLU A 159 -15.37 23.51 11.21
N ALA A 160 -14.67 22.42 10.86
CA ALA A 160 -13.31 22.17 11.31
C ALA A 160 -12.29 23.20 10.79
N GLU A 161 -12.47 23.73 9.58
CA GLU A 161 -11.63 24.81 9.04
C GLU A 161 -11.72 26.11 9.88
N THR A 162 -12.89 26.38 10.46
CA THR A 162 -13.09 27.56 11.31
C THR A 162 -12.59 27.37 12.74
N TRP A 163 -12.13 26.18 13.11
CA TRP A 163 -11.69 25.87 14.47
C TRP A 163 -10.45 26.69 14.88
N ARG A 164 -10.60 27.50 15.94
CA ARG A 164 -9.55 28.40 16.45
C ARG A 164 -8.88 27.92 17.73
N HIS A 165 -9.45 26.96 18.45
CA HIS A 165 -8.92 26.51 19.74
C HIS A 165 -7.81 25.45 19.60
N GLY A 166 -6.88 25.43 20.57
CA GLY A 166 -5.69 24.55 20.60
C GLY A 166 -4.38 25.31 20.37
N GLU A 167 -3.25 24.62 20.56
CA GLU A 167 -1.91 25.19 20.35
C GLU A 167 -1.64 25.48 18.86
N ASN A 168 -0.94 26.59 18.58
CA ASN A 168 -0.48 26.93 17.24
C ASN A 168 0.88 26.27 16.99
N THR A 169 0.85 25.09 16.39
CA THR A 169 2.03 24.31 16.01
C THR A 169 2.10 24.12 14.50
N SER A 170 3.28 23.79 13.97
CA SER A 170 3.43 23.43 12.56
C SER A 170 2.56 22.23 12.16
N SER A 171 2.34 21.28 13.07
CA SER A 171 1.45 20.14 12.84
C SER A 171 -0.02 20.56 12.67
N ARG A 172 -0.45 21.64 13.31
CA ARG A 172 -1.79 22.21 13.11
C ARG A 172 -1.96 22.81 11.72
N GLU A 173 -0.97 23.53 11.22
CA GLU A 173 -1.00 24.10 9.86
C GLU A 173 -1.20 22.99 8.81
N ILE A 174 -0.45 21.89 8.93
CA ILE A 174 -0.60 20.72 8.07
C ILE A 174 -2.03 20.15 8.16
N LEU A 175 -2.60 20.02 9.37
CA LEU A 175 -3.97 19.52 9.56
C LEU A 175 -5.03 20.44 8.92
N ILE A 176 -4.86 21.77 9.03
CA ILE A 176 -5.76 22.73 8.38
C ILE A 176 -5.66 22.61 6.86
N ASN A 177 -4.45 22.55 6.31
CA ASN A 177 -4.23 22.36 4.87
C ASN A 177 -4.82 21.02 4.39
N LEU A 178 -4.75 19.98 5.22
CA LEU A 178 -5.35 18.68 4.92
C LEU A 178 -6.89 18.75 4.91
N ILE A 179 -7.51 19.43 5.89
CA ILE A 179 -8.96 19.68 5.91
C ILE A 179 -9.39 20.45 4.66
N GLN A 180 -8.66 21.50 4.30
CA GLN A 180 -8.91 22.29 3.10
C GLN A 180 -8.77 21.42 1.85
N ALA A 181 -7.73 20.61 1.74
CA ALA A 181 -7.55 19.73 0.60
C ALA A 181 -8.65 18.67 0.48
N TYR A 182 -9.14 18.08 1.57
CA TYR A 182 -10.29 17.17 1.53
C TYR A 182 -11.59 17.89 1.14
N LYS A 183 -11.78 19.13 1.59
CA LYS A 183 -12.88 19.99 1.11
C LYS A 183 -12.73 20.27 -0.39
N GLY A 184 -11.51 20.52 -0.84
CA GLY A 184 -11.15 20.61 -2.26
C GLY A 184 -11.48 19.33 -3.01
N LEU A 185 -11.14 18.15 -2.49
CA LEU A 185 -11.45 16.87 -3.12
C LEU A 185 -12.96 16.65 -3.28
N LEU A 186 -13.76 17.05 -2.29
CA LEU A 186 -15.23 17.06 -2.42
C LEU A 186 -15.73 18.00 -3.52
N GLN A 187 -15.13 19.18 -3.64
CA GLN A 187 -15.45 20.13 -4.72
C GLN A 187 -15.00 19.60 -6.09
N TYR A 188 -13.86 18.90 -6.13
CA TYR A 188 -13.34 18.23 -7.32
C TYR A 188 -14.31 17.17 -7.84
N TYR A 189 -14.93 16.37 -6.96
CA TYR A 189 -15.95 15.41 -7.39
C TYR A 189 -17.13 16.11 -8.09
N THR A 190 -17.67 17.17 -7.50
CA THR A 190 -18.73 17.98 -8.12
C THR A 190 -18.27 18.60 -9.46
N TRP A 191 -17.03 19.09 -9.52
CA TRP A 191 -16.45 19.61 -10.76
C TRP A 191 -16.32 18.53 -11.83
N SER A 192 -15.91 17.31 -11.46
CA SER A 192 -15.74 16.18 -12.36
C SER A 192 -17.08 15.72 -12.96
N GLU A 193 -18.14 15.68 -12.16
CA GLU A 193 -19.51 15.40 -12.64
C GLU A 193 -19.96 16.44 -13.67
N LYS A 194 -19.79 17.74 -13.37
CA LYS A 194 -20.14 18.83 -14.30
C LYS A 194 -19.30 18.82 -15.57
N LYS A 195 -18.01 18.48 -15.47
CA LYS A 195 -17.13 18.29 -16.63
C LYS A 195 -17.64 17.15 -17.54
N MET A 196 -18.16 16.07 -16.95
CA MET A 196 -18.77 14.97 -17.71
C MET A 196 -20.13 15.38 -18.34
N GLU A 197 -20.89 16.26 -17.70
CA GLU A 197 -22.10 16.84 -18.31
C GLU A 197 -21.75 17.74 -19.49
N LEU A 198 -20.73 18.60 -19.32
CA LEU A 198 -20.23 19.48 -20.39
C LEU A 198 -19.75 18.69 -21.62
N SER A 199 -19.15 17.52 -21.44
CA SER A 199 -18.68 16.69 -22.57
C SER A 199 -19.81 16.01 -23.34
N LYS A 200 -21.04 16.00 -22.82
CA LYS A 200 -22.24 15.49 -23.51
C LYS A 200 -22.97 16.57 -24.31
N LEU A 201 -22.71 17.84 -24.03
CA LEU A 201 -23.32 18.96 -24.72
C LEU A 201 -22.60 19.23 -26.04
N ASP A 202 -23.38 19.59 -27.06
CA ASP A 202 -22.81 20.17 -28.27
C ASP A 202 -22.23 21.57 -27.93
N LYS A 203 -21.12 21.94 -28.56
CA LYS A 203 -20.54 23.29 -28.40
C LYS A 203 -21.47 24.37 -28.92
N ASP A 204 -22.33 24.03 -29.87
CA ASP A 204 -23.33 24.93 -30.44
C ASP A 204 -24.62 24.98 -29.59
N ASP A 205 -24.73 24.17 -28.53
CA ASP A 205 -25.85 24.21 -27.60
C ASP A 205 -25.83 25.50 -26.76
N TYR A 206 -26.97 26.17 -26.65
CA TYR A 206 -27.15 27.35 -25.81
C TYR A 206 -26.73 27.13 -24.35
N ALA A 207 -26.92 25.92 -23.82
CA ALA A 207 -26.53 25.55 -22.46
C ALA A 207 -25.01 25.40 -22.27
N TYR A 208 -24.25 25.18 -23.34
CA TYR A 208 -22.81 24.90 -23.27
C TYR A 208 -22.04 26.00 -22.53
N ASN A 209 -22.27 27.26 -22.90
CA ASN A 209 -21.57 28.40 -22.29
C ASN A 209 -21.88 28.55 -20.80
N ALA A 210 -23.13 28.32 -20.39
CA ALA A 210 -23.53 28.40 -18.98
C ALA A 210 -22.86 27.29 -18.16
N VAL A 211 -22.87 26.05 -18.65
CA VAL A 211 -22.21 24.92 -17.97
C VAL A 211 -20.70 25.09 -17.95
N ALA A 212 -20.08 25.56 -19.05
CA ALA A 212 -18.65 25.83 -19.11
C ALA A 212 -18.21 26.88 -18.08
N GLN A 213 -18.98 27.97 -17.94
CA GLN A 213 -18.70 29.00 -16.94
C GLN A 213 -18.86 28.47 -15.51
N ASP A 214 -19.85 27.61 -15.26
CA ASP A 214 -20.05 27.00 -13.95
C ASP A 214 -18.93 26.01 -13.57
N VAL A 215 -18.48 25.19 -14.53
CA VAL A 215 -17.31 24.31 -14.40
C VAL A 215 -16.06 25.14 -14.07
N PHE A 216 -15.87 26.27 -14.75
CA PHE A 216 -14.75 27.19 -14.50
C PHE A 216 -14.80 27.82 -13.10
N ASN A 217 -15.96 28.32 -12.66
CA ASN A 217 -16.10 28.91 -11.33
C ASN A 217 -15.85 27.90 -10.19
N HIS A 218 -16.22 26.62 -10.40
CA HIS A 218 -15.99 25.56 -9.41
C HIS A 218 -14.52 25.17 -9.28
N SER A 219 -13.72 25.31 -10.34
CA SER A 219 -12.33 24.85 -10.31
C SER A 219 -11.41 25.76 -9.50
N TRP A 220 -11.56 27.08 -9.57
CA TRP A 220 -10.65 27.98 -8.86
C TRP A 220 -10.64 27.76 -7.34
N LYS A 221 -11.82 27.59 -6.73
CA LYS A 221 -11.93 27.29 -5.29
C LYS A 221 -11.32 25.93 -4.94
N THR A 222 -11.50 24.95 -5.82
CA THR A 222 -10.97 23.60 -5.68
C THR A 222 -9.44 23.58 -5.75
N SER A 223 -8.89 24.23 -6.78
CA SER A 223 -7.47 24.35 -7.05
C SER A 223 -6.72 25.03 -5.90
N ALA A 224 -7.24 26.13 -5.37
CA ALA A 224 -6.62 26.83 -4.25
C ALA A 224 -6.43 25.91 -3.03
N ASN A 225 -7.49 25.21 -2.63
CA ASN A 225 -7.49 24.29 -1.48
C ASN A 225 -6.48 23.14 -1.62
N ILE A 226 -6.32 22.59 -2.83
CA ILE A 226 -5.41 21.48 -3.09
C ILE A 226 -3.96 21.97 -3.21
N SER A 227 -3.75 23.10 -3.90
CA SER A 227 -2.41 23.63 -4.21
C SER A 227 -1.56 23.95 -2.98
N ALA A 228 -2.18 24.31 -1.86
CA ALA A 228 -1.48 24.58 -0.61
C ALA A 228 -0.90 23.31 0.02
N LEU A 229 -1.70 22.23 0.06
CA LEU A 229 -1.27 20.96 0.66
C LEU A 229 -0.15 20.30 -0.13
N ILE A 230 -0.25 20.25 -1.47
CA ILE A 230 0.72 19.51 -2.30
C ILE A 230 2.14 20.10 -2.29
N LYS A 231 2.31 21.33 -1.77
CA LYS A 231 3.63 21.96 -1.56
C LYS A 231 4.31 21.48 -0.27
N ILE A 232 3.55 20.89 0.65
CA ILE A 232 4.07 20.34 1.90
C ILE A 232 4.56 18.91 1.61
N PRO A 233 5.78 18.54 2.01
CA PRO A 233 6.26 17.17 1.86
C PRO A 233 5.30 16.13 2.45
N GLY A 234 4.92 15.14 1.65
CA GLY A 234 4.00 14.07 2.06
C GLY A 234 3.53 13.20 0.89
N VAL A 235 2.73 12.18 1.20
CA VAL A 235 2.12 11.30 0.18
C VAL A 235 0.69 11.77 -0.11
N TRP A 236 0.54 12.56 -1.17
CA TRP A 236 -0.68 13.28 -1.53
C TRP A 236 -1.33 12.79 -2.84
N ASP A 237 -1.18 11.51 -3.18
CA ASP A 237 -1.67 10.89 -4.42
C ASP A 237 -3.06 11.34 -4.91
N PRO A 238 -4.14 11.27 -4.10
CA PRO A 238 -5.47 11.66 -4.56
C PRO A 238 -5.56 13.17 -4.89
N PHE A 239 -4.85 14.00 -4.14
CA PHE A 239 -4.84 15.45 -4.31
C PHE A 239 -4.02 15.85 -5.55
N VAL A 240 -2.81 15.29 -5.71
CA VAL A 240 -1.95 15.54 -6.86
C VAL A 240 -2.66 15.13 -8.15
N LYS A 241 -3.28 13.94 -8.18
CA LYS A 241 -4.02 13.46 -9.36
C LYS A 241 -5.15 14.41 -9.73
N SER A 242 -5.95 14.82 -8.74
CA SER A 242 -7.09 15.71 -8.95
C SER A 242 -6.64 17.09 -9.44
N TYR A 243 -5.56 17.62 -8.87
CA TYR A 243 -5.01 18.92 -9.27
C TYR A 243 -4.46 18.91 -10.70
N VAL A 244 -3.68 17.89 -11.04
CA VAL A 244 -3.11 17.72 -12.38
C VAL A 244 -4.21 17.57 -13.43
N GLU A 245 -5.29 16.83 -13.14
CA GLU A 245 -6.41 16.70 -14.07
C GLU A 245 -7.11 18.04 -14.34
N MET A 246 -7.24 18.90 -13.32
CA MET A 246 -7.76 20.26 -13.50
C MET A 246 -6.83 21.11 -14.35
N LEU A 247 -5.51 21.08 -14.10
CA LEU A 247 -4.54 21.81 -14.91
C LEU A 247 -4.54 21.35 -16.37
N GLU A 248 -4.57 20.04 -16.62
CA GLU A 248 -4.68 19.48 -17.97
C GLU A 248 -5.98 19.93 -18.67
N PHE A 249 -7.10 20.00 -17.95
CA PHE A 249 -8.37 20.48 -18.49
C PHE A 249 -8.31 21.97 -18.91
N TYR A 250 -7.61 22.81 -18.16
CA TYR A 250 -7.42 24.23 -18.49
C TYR A 250 -6.30 24.50 -19.49
N GLY A 251 -5.62 23.45 -19.97
CA GLY A 251 -4.51 23.58 -20.90
C GLY A 251 -3.19 24.02 -20.26
N ASP A 252 -3.12 24.11 -18.93
CA ASP A 252 -1.89 24.41 -18.18
C ASP A 252 -1.02 23.15 -18.06
N ARG A 253 -0.39 22.79 -19.19
CA ARG A 253 0.47 21.61 -19.27
C ARG A 253 1.79 21.81 -18.54
N ASP A 254 2.31 23.03 -18.52
CA ASP A 254 3.57 23.35 -17.88
C ASP A 254 3.43 23.25 -16.36
N GLY A 255 2.36 23.81 -15.79
CA GLY A 255 2.03 23.65 -14.37
C GLY A 255 1.78 22.19 -14.00
N ALA A 256 1.06 21.43 -14.83
CA ALA A 256 0.84 20.00 -14.60
C ALA A 256 2.16 19.22 -14.57
N GLN A 257 3.08 19.51 -15.50
CA GLN A 257 4.39 18.89 -15.55
C GLN A 257 5.24 19.26 -14.33
N GLU A 258 5.23 20.54 -13.93
CA GLU A 258 5.97 21.04 -12.77
C GLU A 258 5.54 20.31 -11.49
N VAL A 259 4.21 20.25 -11.23
CA VAL A 259 3.65 19.56 -10.07
C VAL A 259 4.09 18.09 -10.04
N LEU A 260 3.98 17.37 -11.15
CA LEU A 260 4.37 15.97 -11.23
C LEU A 260 5.88 15.75 -11.09
N THR A 261 6.68 16.68 -11.60
CA THR A 261 8.15 16.64 -11.52
C THR A 261 8.59 16.85 -10.08
N ASN A 262 8.09 17.89 -9.41
CA ASN A 262 8.38 18.17 -8.00
C ASN A 262 7.93 17.01 -7.12
N TYR A 263 6.71 16.48 -7.35
CA TYR A 263 6.19 15.38 -6.56
C TYR A 263 6.99 14.07 -6.71
N ALA A 264 7.67 13.89 -7.85
CA ALA A 264 8.48 12.70 -8.10
C ALA A 264 9.96 12.85 -7.70
N TYR A 265 10.51 14.07 -7.70
CA TYR A 265 11.96 14.28 -7.60
C TYR A 265 12.41 15.23 -6.48
N ASP A 266 11.52 15.96 -5.83
CA ASP A 266 11.91 16.76 -4.66
C ASP A 266 12.29 15.83 -3.50
N GLU A 267 13.56 15.83 -3.10
CA GLU A 267 14.12 14.99 -2.04
C GLU A 267 13.49 15.23 -0.67
N LYS A 268 12.80 16.35 -0.47
CA LYS A 268 12.05 16.60 0.76
C LYS A 268 10.83 15.68 0.88
N PHE A 269 10.27 15.24 -0.25
CA PHE A 269 9.12 14.36 -0.28
C PHE A 269 9.54 12.91 -0.01
N PRO A 270 8.71 12.14 0.74
CA PRO A 270 8.96 10.73 0.93
C PRO A 270 8.92 9.98 -0.41
N SER A 271 9.75 8.94 -0.55
CA SER A 271 9.74 8.09 -1.74
C SER A 271 8.35 7.52 -2.01
N ASN A 272 7.81 7.81 -3.20
CA ASN A 272 6.48 7.38 -3.60
C ASN A 272 6.51 6.80 -5.04
N PRO A 273 6.32 5.48 -5.23
CA PRO A 273 6.23 4.88 -6.56
C PRO A 273 5.16 5.52 -7.46
N ASN A 274 4.03 5.93 -6.88
CA ASN A 274 2.92 6.50 -7.62
C ASN A 274 3.28 7.83 -8.28
N ALA A 275 4.12 8.65 -7.65
CA ALA A 275 4.60 9.91 -8.22
C ALA A 275 5.30 9.69 -9.58
N HIS A 276 6.20 8.71 -9.65
CA HIS A 276 6.87 8.34 -10.90
C HIS A 276 5.91 7.76 -11.95
N ILE A 277 4.90 6.99 -11.51
CA ILE A 277 3.87 6.45 -12.40
C ILE A 277 3.04 7.58 -13.02
N TYR A 278 2.66 8.59 -12.23
CA TYR A 278 1.91 9.75 -12.71
C TYR A 278 2.71 10.56 -13.72
N LEU A 279 3.96 10.89 -13.37
CA LEU A 279 4.88 11.61 -14.26
C LEU A 279 5.10 10.83 -15.56
N TYR A 280 5.34 9.52 -15.49
CA TYR A 280 5.51 8.68 -16.66
C TYR A 280 4.29 8.72 -17.59
N ASN A 281 3.09 8.52 -17.04
CA ASN A 281 1.86 8.51 -17.82
C ASN A 281 1.58 9.88 -18.47
N PHE A 282 1.85 10.96 -17.75
CA PHE A 282 1.76 12.32 -18.28
C PHE A 282 2.73 12.52 -19.46
N LEU A 283 4.01 12.23 -19.28
CA LEU A 283 5.03 12.35 -20.33
C LEU A 283 4.69 11.50 -21.56
N LYS A 284 4.15 10.29 -21.36
CA LYS A 284 3.70 9.42 -22.44
C LYS A 284 2.53 10.04 -23.23
N ARG A 285 1.53 10.64 -22.56
CA ARG A 285 0.43 11.37 -23.22
C ARG A 285 0.95 12.57 -24.01
N GLN A 286 1.93 13.29 -23.47
CA GLN A 286 2.58 14.43 -24.14
C GLN A 286 3.58 14.02 -25.25
N LYS A 287 3.69 12.72 -25.56
CA LYS A 287 4.64 12.19 -26.56
C LYS A 287 6.09 12.63 -26.29
N ALA A 288 6.49 12.67 -25.02
CA ALA A 288 7.84 13.02 -24.61
C ALA A 288 8.89 12.09 -25.25
N PRO A 289 10.14 12.57 -25.44
CA PRO A 289 11.20 11.75 -26.02
C PRO A 289 11.47 10.51 -25.18
N ARG A 290 11.86 9.42 -25.85
CA ARG A 290 12.12 8.11 -25.23
C ARG A 290 13.13 8.17 -24.08
N SER A 291 14.12 9.05 -24.17
CA SER A 291 15.12 9.27 -23.11
C SER A 291 14.48 9.69 -21.78
N LYS A 292 13.52 10.63 -21.80
CA LYS A 292 12.77 11.06 -20.61
C LYS A 292 11.89 9.94 -20.05
N LEU A 293 11.26 9.15 -20.91
CA LEU A 293 10.47 7.99 -20.48
C LEU A 293 11.34 6.93 -19.80
N ILE A 294 12.53 6.67 -20.35
CA ILE A 294 13.52 5.74 -19.79
C ILE A 294 14.02 6.23 -18.43
N SER A 295 14.32 7.52 -18.26
CA SER A 295 14.83 8.05 -16.98
C SER A 295 13.82 7.89 -15.84
N VAL A 296 12.54 8.15 -16.10
CA VAL A 296 11.48 7.98 -15.09
C VAL A 296 11.31 6.51 -14.71
N LEU A 297 11.26 5.61 -15.71
CA LEU A 297 11.10 4.18 -15.46
C LEU A 297 12.32 3.53 -14.80
N LYS A 298 13.53 4.08 -15.00
CA LYS A 298 14.74 3.61 -14.32
C LYS A 298 14.63 3.79 -12.80
N ILE A 299 14.11 4.93 -12.35
CA ILE A 299 13.86 5.19 -10.93
C ILE A 299 12.73 4.31 -10.42
N LEU A 300 11.62 4.22 -11.16
CA LEU A 300 10.51 3.34 -10.78
C LEU A 300 10.95 1.87 -10.64
N TYR A 301 11.83 1.39 -11.52
CA TYR A 301 12.39 0.04 -11.46
C TYR A 301 13.20 -0.19 -10.18
N GLN A 302 13.99 0.79 -9.73
CA GLN A 302 14.75 0.70 -8.48
C GLN A 302 13.82 0.57 -7.25
N ILE A 303 12.65 1.20 -7.29
CA ILE A 303 11.71 1.21 -6.16
C ILE A 303 10.75 0.01 -6.22
N VAL A 304 10.21 -0.32 -7.41
CA VAL A 304 9.23 -1.39 -7.61
C VAL A 304 9.53 -2.20 -8.89
N PRO A 305 10.48 -3.15 -8.83
CA PRO A 305 10.88 -3.94 -10.00
C PRO A 305 9.78 -4.88 -10.51
N SER A 306 8.76 -5.19 -9.71
CA SER A 306 7.60 -6.01 -10.09
C SER A 306 6.49 -5.24 -10.81
N HIS A 307 6.61 -3.92 -10.95
CA HIS A 307 5.53 -3.11 -11.47
C HIS A 307 5.22 -3.45 -12.94
N LYS A 308 3.93 -3.41 -13.33
CA LYS A 308 3.48 -3.73 -14.70
C LYS A 308 4.17 -2.92 -15.80
N LEU A 309 4.62 -1.69 -15.48
CA LEU A 309 5.35 -0.83 -16.42
C LEU A 309 6.74 -1.38 -16.77
N MET A 310 7.30 -2.34 -16.03
CA MET A 310 8.61 -2.90 -16.34
C MET A 310 8.66 -3.67 -17.66
N LEU A 311 7.53 -4.22 -18.12
CA LEU A 311 7.43 -4.81 -19.47
C LEU A 311 7.46 -3.75 -20.57
N GLU A 312 6.89 -2.57 -20.30
CA GLU A 312 7.01 -1.43 -21.19
C GLU A 312 8.43 -0.84 -21.13
N PHE A 313 9.04 -0.79 -19.94
CA PHE A 313 10.43 -0.37 -19.74
C PHE A 313 11.39 -1.23 -20.57
N HIS A 314 11.29 -2.56 -20.46
CA HIS A 314 12.02 -3.50 -21.31
C HIS A 314 11.83 -3.17 -22.80
N THR A 315 10.60 -2.87 -23.23
CA THR A 315 10.31 -2.56 -24.63
C THR A 315 10.96 -1.26 -25.09
N LEU A 316 11.01 -0.23 -24.24
CA LEU A 316 11.71 1.03 -24.53
C LEU A 316 13.22 0.84 -24.60
N LEU A 317 13.78 0.09 -23.65
CA LEU A 317 15.21 -0.24 -23.59
C LEU A 317 15.67 -1.07 -24.80
N ARG A 318 14.88 -2.08 -25.20
CA ARG A 318 15.18 -2.91 -26.37
C ARG A 318 15.20 -2.11 -27.68
N LYS A 319 14.39 -1.06 -27.77
CA LYS A 319 14.32 -0.14 -28.93
C LYS A 319 15.41 0.93 -28.91
N SER A 320 16.24 0.96 -27.87
CA SER A 320 17.39 1.85 -27.79
C SER A 320 18.60 1.23 -28.48
N GLU A 321 19.40 2.07 -29.13
CA GLU A 321 20.65 1.66 -29.77
C GLU A 321 21.79 1.48 -28.75
N LYS A 322 21.68 2.10 -27.57
CA LYS A 322 22.68 1.99 -26.49
C LYS A 322 22.81 0.57 -25.96
N GLU A 323 24.04 0.06 -25.91
CA GLU A 323 24.38 -1.25 -25.35
C GLU A 323 23.97 -1.40 -23.88
N GLU A 324 24.24 -0.38 -23.07
CA GLU A 324 23.83 -0.32 -21.66
C GLU A 324 22.33 -0.53 -21.48
N HIS A 325 21.51 0.08 -22.36
CA HIS A 325 20.06 -0.11 -22.31
C HIS A 325 19.67 -1.54 -22.69
N ARG A 326 20.37 -2.16 -23.64
CA ARG A 326 20.10 -3.56 -24.00
C ARG A 326 20.44 -4.52 -22.86
N LYS A 327 21.56 -4.29 -22.15
CA LYS A 327 21.94 -5.04 -20.95
C LYS A 327 20.91 -4.85 -19.83
N LEU A 328 20.56 -3.60 -19.50
CA LEU A 328 19.52 -3.28 -18.51
C LEU A 328 18.16 -3.90 -18.88
N GLY A 329 17.83 -3.96 -20.18
CA GLY A 329 16.60 -4.59 -20.64
C GLY A 329 16.53 -6.10 -20.35
N LEU A 330 17.67 -6.76 -20.15
CA LEU A 330 17.73 -8.16 -19.71
C LEU A 330 17.53 -8.23 -18.19
N GLU A 331 18.29 -7.42 -17.46
CA GLU A 331 18.19 -7.27 -16.00
C GLU A 331 16.74 -7.04 -15.56
N VAL A 332 16.03 -6.11 -16.20
CA VAL A 332 14.62 -5.81 -15.90
C VAL A 332 13.71 -7.04 -16.02
N LEU A 333 13.92 -7.91 -17.03
CA LEU A 333 13.09 -9.10 -17.20
C LEU A 333 13.38 -10.17 -16.15
N PHE A 334 14.64 -10.32 -15.76
CA PHE A 334 15.01 -11.16 -14.62
C PHE A 334 14.40 -10.59 -13.33
N GLY A 335 14.60 -9.29 -13.06
CA GLY A 335 14.08 -8.59 -11.88
C GLY A 335 12.56 -8.68 -11.73
N VAL A 336 11.79 -8.56 -12.82
CA VAL A 336 10.33 -8.77 -12.78
C VAL A 336 9.99 -10.19 -12.34
N LEU A 337 10.67 -11.20 -12.90
CA LEU A 337 10.37 -12.60 -12.66
C LEU A 337 10.87 -13.10 -11.29
N ASP A 338 11.76 -12.37 -10.63
CA ASP A 338 12.17 -12.65 -9.26
C ASP A 338 11.01 -12.57 -8.25
N PHE A 339 9.94 -11.84 -8.56
CA PHE A 339 8.79 -11.67 -7.67
C PHE A 339 7.74 -12.78 -7.85
N ALA A 340 7.30 -13.36 -6.73
CA ALA A 340 6.32 -14.46 -6.71
C ALA A 340 5.03 -14.17 -7.50
N GLY A 341 4.50 -12.94 -7.37
CA GLY A 341 3.30 -12.49 -8.10
C GLY A 341 3.46 -12.42 -9.62
N CYS A 342 4.69 -12.46 -10.14
CA CYS A 342 5.00 -12.41 -11.57
C CYS A 342 5.42 -13.76 -12.16
N THR A 343 5.53 -14.81 -11.35
CA THR A 343 5.99 -16.16 -11.77
C THR A 343 5.17 -16.78 -12.91
N LYS A 344 3.88 -16.43 -13.02
CA LYS A 344 2.97 -16.89 -14.09
C LYS A 344 2.73 -15.86 -15.19
N ASN A 345 3.46 -14.75 -15.21
CA ASN A 345 3.27 -13.71 -16.22
C ASN A 345 3.79 -14.18 -17.59
N ILE A 346 2.88 -14.66 -18.45
CA ILE A 346 3.20 -15.18 -19.78
C ILE A 346 3.93 -14.16 -20.66
N THR A 347 3.61 -12.87 -20.55
CA THR A 347 4.24 -11.82 -21.36
C THR A 347 5.70 -11.63 -20.95
N ALA A 348 5.98 -11.61 -19.64
CA ALA A 348 7.34 -11.55 -19.12
C ALA A 348 8.19 -12.74 -19.61
N TRP A 349 7.65 -13.95 -19.51
CA TRP A 349 8.36 -15.16 -19.99
C TRP A 349 8.58 -15.17 -21.50
N LYS A 350 7.59 -14.75 -22.30
CA LYS A 350 7.75 -14.59 -23.76
C LYS A 350 8.84 -13.58 -24.09
N TYR A 351 8.88 -12.46 -23.37
CA TYR A 351 9.90 -11.43 -23.56
C TYR A 351 11.28 -11.97 -23.18
N LEU A 352 11.42 -12.61 -22.02
CA LEU A 352 12.68 -13.20 -21.57
C LEU A 352 13.18 -14.26 -22.55
N ALA A 353 12.33 -15.22 -22.94
CA ALA A 353 12.71 -16.29 -23.85
C ALA A 353 13.21 -15.76 -25.21
N LYS A 354 12.49 -14.80 -25.81
CA LYS A 354 12.89 -14.18 -27.07
C LYS A 354 14.17 -13.36 -26.90
N TYR A 355 14.27 -12.58 -25.83
CA TYR A 355 15.35 -11.64 -25.64
C TYR A 355 16.66 -12.35 -25.27
N LEU A 356 16.60 -13.34 -24.38
CA LEU A 356 17.72 -14.19 -24.00
C LEU A 356 18.30 -14.91 -25.22
N LYS A 357 17.45 -15.46 -26.09
CA LYS A 357 17.89 -16.04 -27.36
C LYS A 357 18.64 -15.02 -28.23
N ASN A 358 18.10 -13.82 -28.39
CA ASN A 358 18.72 -12.78 -29.22
C ASN A 358 20.08 -12.33 -28.68
N ILE A 359 20.20 -12.19 -27.36
CA ILE A 359 21.47 -11.83 -26.69
C ILE A 359 22.53 -12.92 -26.91
N LEU A 360 22.15 -14.20 -26.74
CA LEU A 360 23.05 -15.33 -26.97
C LEU A 360 23.40 -15.50 -28.46
N MET A 361 22.52 -15.11 -29.38
CA MET A 361 22.83 -15.04 -30.81
C MET A 361 23.82 -13.91 -31.15
N GLY A 362 23.81 -12.82 -30.39
CA GLY A 362 24.72 -11.69 -30.53
C GLY A 362 26.04 -11.86 -29.76
N ASN A 363 26.37 -13.06 -29.27
CA ASN A 363 27.58 -13.37 -28.51
C ASN A 363 27.77 -12.56 -27.21
N HIS A 364 26.69 -12.09 -26.60
CA HIS A 364 26.72 -11.37 -25.33
C HIS A 364 26.51 -12.32 -24.13
N LEU A 365 27.26 -13.42 -24.08
CA LEU A 365 27.15 -14.45 -23.05
C LEU A 365 27.41 -13.89 -21.64
N ALA A 366 28.37 -12.98 -21.51
CA ALA A 366 28.75 -12.36 -20.24
C ALA A 366 27.56 -11.68 -19.54
N TRP A 367 26.70 -10.98 -20.30
CA TRP A 367 25.52 -10.31 -19.74
C TRP A 367 24.53 -11.30 -19.13
N VAL A 368 24.35 -12.45 -19.80
CA VAL A 368 23.47 -13.51 -19.29
C VAL A 368 24.06 -14.15 -18.05
N GLN A 369 25.38 -14.38 -18.03
CA GLN A 369 26.06 -14.98 -16.88
C GLN A 369 26.01 -14.06 -15.65
N GLU A 370 26.16 -12.75 -15.84
CA GLU A 370 26.04 -11.75 -14.78
C GLU A 370 24.67 -11.82 -14.08
N GLU A 371 23.58 -11.78 -14.86
CA GLU A 371 22.22 -11.90 -14.31
C GLU A 371 21.93 -13.29 -13.73
N TRP A 372 22.48 -14.33 -14.35
CA TRP A 372 22.24 -15.70 -13.94
C TRP A 372 22.99 -16.09 -12.66
N ASN A 373 24.16 -15.51 -12.42
CA ASN A 373 25.04 -15.90 -11.31
C ASN A 373 24.40 -15.65 -9.94
N SER A 374 23.62 -14.60 -9.78
CA SER A 374 22.87 -14.31 -8.54
C SER A 374 21.63 -15.21 -8.35
N ARG A 375 21.18 -15.88 -9.42
CA ARG A 375 19.91 -16.62 -9.47
C ARG A 375 20.07 -18.13 -9.55
N LYS A 376 21.22 -18.61 -10.01
CA LYS A 376 21.49 -20.05 -10.27
C LYS A 376 21.20 -20.98 -9.09
N ASN A 377 21.30 -20.50 -7.85
CA ASN A 377 21.10 -21.31 -6.65
C ASN A 377 19.62 -21.43 -6.23
N TRP A 378 18.73 -20.53 -6.66
CA TRP A 378 17.34 -20.49 -6.18
C TRP A 378 16.29 -20.48 -7.29
N TRP A 379 16.56 -19.87 -8.45
CA TRP A 379 15.66 -19.92 -9.63
C TRP A 379 15.27 -21.34 -10.04
N PRO A 380 16.17 -22.35 -10.04
CA PRO A 380 15.80 -23.71 -10.43
C PRO A 380 14.72 -24.31 -9.53
N GLY A 381 14.77 -24.07 -8.21
CA GLY A 381 13.72 -24.48 -7.29
C GLY A 381 12.45 -23.64 -7.43
N PHE A 382 12.63 -22.32 -7.56
CA PHE A 382 11.55 -21.34 -7.60
C PHE A 382 10.70 -21.40 -8.88
N HIS A 383 11.32 -21.57 -10.05
CA HIS A 383 10.63 -21.56 -11.33
C HIS A 383 10.63 -22.91 -12.07
N PHE A 384 11.68 -23.72 -11.90
CA PHE A 384 11.98 -24.84 -12.79
C PHE A 384 12.00 -26.21 -12.09
N SER A 385 11.26 -26.34 -10.99
CA SER A 385 11.11 -27.63 -10.32
C SER A 385 10.28 -28.59 -11.17
N TYR A 386 10.42 -29.89 -10.91
CA TYR A 386 9.59 -30.90 -11.57
C TYR A 386 8.10 -30.74 -11.24
N PHE A 387 7.78 -30.29 -10.02
CA PHE A 387 6.42 -29.95 -9.61
C PHE A 387 5.85 -28.84 -10.49
N TRP A 388 6.60 -27.74 -10.66
CA TRP A 388 6.18 -26.62 -11.52
C TRP A 388 6.01 -27.04 -12.97
N ALA A 389 6.87 -27.93 -13.48
CA ALA A 389 6.73 -28.44 -14.85
C ALA A 389 5.38 -29.13 -15.09
N LYS A 390 4.89 -29.90 -14.11
CA LYS A 390 3.57 -30.54 -14.18
C LYS A 390 2.44 -29.52 -14.06
N SER A 391 2.52 -28.65 -13.06
CA SER A 391 1.47 -27.64 -12.77
C SER A 391 1.30 -26.69 -13.96
N ASP A 392 2.40 -26.10 -14.43
CA ASP A 392 2.37 -25.15 -15.54
C ASP A 392 1.87 -25.80 -16.82
N TRP A 393 2.25 -27.04 -17.11
CA TRP A 393 1.76 -27.75 -18.29
C TRP A 393 0.26 -28.00 -18.24
N LYS A 394 -0.28 -28.31 -17.07
CA LYS A 394 -1.72 -28.52 -16.86
C LYS A 394 -2.51 -27.22 -16.96
N GLU A 395 -1.98 -26.12 -16.43
CA GLU A 395 -2.67 -24.83 -16.34
C GLU A 395 -2.53 -23.97 -17.60
N ASP A 396 -1.31 -23.84 -18.14
CA ASP A 396 -1.00 -23.01 -19.31
C ASP A 396 0.18 -23.61 -20.09
N THR A 397 -0.13 -24.39 -21.12
CA THR A 397 0.87 -25.03 -21.99
C THR A 397 1.77 -24.03 -22.71
N ALA A 398 1.27 -22.81 -22.98
CA ALA A 398 2.06 -21.77 -23.63
C ALA A 398 3.12 -21.23 -22.67
N LEU A 399 2.74 -20.96 -21.41
CA LEU A 399 3.66 -20.58 -20.32
C LEU A 399 4.71 -21.67 -20.10
N ALA A 400 4.27 -22.91 -19.97
CA ALA A 400 5.17 -24.04 -19.75
C ALA A 400 6.22 -24.17 -20.87
N CYS A 401 5.85 -23.91 -22.13
CA CYS A 401 6.79 -23.89 -23.24
C CYS A 401 7.83 -22.76 -23.15
N GLU A 402 7.42 -21.53 -22.79
CA GLU A 402 8.37 -20.41 -22.65
C GLU A 402 9.32 -20.64 -21.46
N LYS A 403 8.79 -21.09 -20.32
CA LYS A 403 9.60 -21.46 -19.15
C LYS A 403 10.56 -22.60 -19.47
N ALA A 404 10.12 -23.63 -20.19
CA ALA A 404 10.99 -24.70 -20.64
C ALA A 404 12.10 -24.17 -21.55
N PHE A 405 11.79 -23.26 -22.46
CA PHE A 405 12.79 -22.69 -23.34
C PHE A 405 13.86 -21.94 -22.53
N VAL A 406 13.45 -21.05 -21.62
CA VAL A 406 14.38 -20.33 -20.73
C VAL A 406 15.19 -21.30 -19.86
N ALA A 407 14.54 -22.30 -19.26
CA ALA A 407 15.23 -23.32 -18.47
C ALA A 407 16.27 -24.07 -19.31
N GLY A 408 15.96 -24.40 -20.56
CA GLY A 408 16.92 -25.03 -21.47
C GLY A 408 18.11 -24.13 -21.81
N LEU A 409 17.88 -22.83 -22.01
CA LEU A 409 18.95 -21.86 -22.27
C LEU A 409 19.88 -21.71 -21.04
N LEU A 410 19.32 -21.56 -19.84
CA LEU A 410 20.05 -21.27 -18.59
C LEU A 410 20.61 -22.52 -17.88
N LEU A 411 19.88 -23.63 -17.86
CA LEU A 411 20.24 -24.87 -17.14
C LEU A 411 20.66 -26.01 -18.07
N GLY A 412 20.57 -25.81 -19.39
CA GLY A 412 20.90 -26.80 -20.39
C GLY A 412 19.85 -27.90 -20.57
N LYS A 413 20.12 -28.79 -21.52
CA LYS A 413 19.22 -29.89 -21.93
C LYS A 413 18.88 -30.90 -20.84
N GLY A 414 19.68 -30.96 -19.77
CA GLY A 414 19.53 -31.91 -18.65
C GLY A 414 18.46 -31.50 -17.63
N CYS A 415 18.03 -30.24 -17.65
CA CYS A 415 17.05 -29.70 -16.71
C CYS A 415 15.76 -30.55 -16.67
N ARG A 416 15.28 -30.87 -15.46
CA ARG A 416 14.08 -31.71 -15.25
C ARG A 416 12.83 -31.07 -15.84
N TYR A 417 12.67 -29.76 -15.68
CA TYR A 417 11.55 -29.01 -16.27
C TYR A 417 11.56 -29.11 -17.79
N PHE A 418 12.69 -28.79 -18.42
CA PHE A 418 12.85 -28.86 -19.87
C PHE A 418 12.57 -30.27 -20.41
N ARG A 419 13.14 -31.31 -19.79
CA ARG A 419 12.92 -32.70 -20.19
C ARG A 419 11.46 -33.13 -20.06
N TYR A 420 10.76 -32.70 -19.01
CA TYR A 420 9.35 -33.02 -18.82
C TYR A 420 8.50 -32.45 -19.96
N ILE A 421 8.71 -31.19 -20.31
CA ILE A 421 7.97 -30.51 -21.40
C ILE A 421 8.30 -31.10 -22.77
N LEU A 422 9.57 -31.48 -23.02
CA LEU A 422 9.96 -32.14 -24.28
C LEU A 422 9.30 -33.51 -24.50
N LYS A 423 8.91 -34.20 -23.42
CA LYS A 423 8.26 -35.51 -23.48
C LYS A 423 6.76 -35.43 -23.71
N GLN A 424 6.17 -34.25 -23.58
CA GLN A 424 4.74 -34.09 -23.77
C GLN A 424 4.43 -34.23 -25.27
N ASP A 425 3.57 -35.18 -25.60
CA ASP A 425 3.04 -35.29 -26.96
C ASP A 425 1.90 -34.29 -27.11
N HIS A 426 2.10 -33.28 -27.96
CA HIS A 426 1.11 -32.24 -28.20
C HIS A 426 1.16 -31.82 -29.66
N GLN A 427 0.13 -32.19 -30.41
CA GLN A 427 0.06 -32.03 -31.88
C GLN A 427 0.35 -30.58 -32.32
N ILE A 428 -0.25 -29.60 -31.64
CA ILE A 428 -0.10 -28.17 -31.97
C ILE A 428 1.30 -27.62 -31.60
N LEU A 429 1.87 -28.06 -30.47
CA LEU A 429 3.13 -27.52 -29.95
C LEU A 429 4.37 -28.29 -30.43
N GLY A 430 4.21 -29.42 -31.11
CA GLY A 430 5.33 -30.25 -31.60
C GLY A 430 6.34 -29.48 -32.46
N LYS A 431 5.89 -28.57 -33.33
CA LYS A 431 6.78 -27.69 -34.11
C LYS A 431 7.57 -26.72 -33.21
N LYS A 432 6.91 -26.14 -32.20
CA LYS A 432 7.53 -25.23 -31.22
C LYS A 432 8.57 -25.98 -30.38
N ILE A 433 8.23 -27.16 -29.87
CA ILE A 433 9.11 -28.04 -29.09
C ILE A 433 10.36 -28.44 -29.90
N LYS A 434 10.20 -28.82 -31.17
CA LYS A 434 11.34 -29.12 -32.06
C LYS A 434 12.26 -27.90 -32.26
N ARG A 435 11.69 -26.71 -32.50
CA ARG A 435 12.46 -25.45 -32.67
C ARG A 435 13.19 -25.05 -31.38
N MET A 436 12.53 -25.25 -30.24
CA MET A 436 13.10 -25.01 -28.91
C MET A 436 14.31 -25.93 -28.67
N LYS A 437 14.17 -27.25 -28.90
CA LYS A 437 15.26 -28.23 -28.75
C LYS A 437 16.48 -27.86 -29.60
N ARG A 438 16.28 -27.45 -30.86
CA ARG A 438 17.36 -26.98 -31.75
C ARG A 438 18.03 -25.70 -31.23
N SER A 439 17.24 -24.75 -30.75
CA SER A 439 17.75 -23.47 -30.24
C SER A 439 18.56 -23.67 -28.96
N VAL A 440 18.07 -24.47 -28.01
CA VAL A 440 18.78 -24.81 -26.77
C VAL A 440 20.10 -25.54 -27.04
N LYS A 441 20.13 -26.44 -28.04
CA LYS A 441 21.38 -27.11 -28.45
C LYS A 441 22.44 -26.12 -28.96
N LYS A 442 22.01 -25.00 -29.56
CA LYS A 442 22.92 -24.02 -30.18
C LYS A 442 23.30 -22.87 -29.22
N TYR A 443 22.38 -22.47 -28.34
CA TYR A 443 22.48 -21.22 -27.57
C TYR A 443 22.27 -21.46 -26.06
N SER A 444 22.99 -22.40 -25.44
CA SER A 444 22.90 -22.59 -23.97
C SER A 444 24.17 -22.12 -23.30
N ILE A 445 24.03 -21.51 -22.13
CA ILE A 445 25.16 -21.06 -21.30
C ILE A 445 25.92 -22.24 -20.65
N VAL A 446 25.30 -23.43 -20.57
CA VAL A 446 25.89 -24.65 -19.97
C VAL A 446 26.70 -25.47 -20.98
N ASN A 447 26.39 -25.34 -22.29
CA ASN A 447 27.17 -25.92 -23.38
C ASN A 447 27.50 -24.82 -24.39
N PRO A 448 28.41 -23.89 -24.06
CA PRO A 448 28.87 -22.94 -25.05
C PRO A 448 29.62 -23.73 -26.13
N ARG A 449 29.06 -23.82 -27.34
CA ARG A 449 29.86 -23.99 -28.57
C ARG A 449 30.46 -22.64 -29.01
N LEU A 450 30.58 -21.70 -28.07
CA LEU A 450 30.95 -20.30 -28.25
C LEU A 450 32.14 -19.99 -27.37
#